data_AF-A0A1Y1QEW0-F1
#
_entry.id   AF-A0A1Y1QEW0-F1
#
_cell.length_a   1.000
_cell.length_b   1.000
_cell.length_c   1.000
_cell.angle_alpha   90.00
_cell.angle_beta   90.00
_cell.angle_gamma   90.00
#
_symmetry.space_group_name_H-M   'P 1'
#
loop_
_entity.id
_entity.type
_entity.pdbx_description
1 polymer ?
#
loop_
_entity_poly.entity_id
_entity_poly.type
_entity_poly.pdbx_seq_one_letter_code
_entity_poly.pdbx_strand_id
1 'polypeptide(L)'
;MKRYWQLPTLTLILATTLLNSGCATITRGSEQDLKVESEPVGASVTLSNGMKGTTPANFKVSRKNALTVMVAKPGYKTATVQVTPEVSENGTAGMIGNAVFGGVIGIGVDATSGALNDLKPNPVKVTLEKSK
;
A
#
# COMPACT_ATOMS: atom_id res chain seq x y z
N MET A 1 -62.37 -21.11 -16.49
CA MET A 1 -61.67 -20.06 -15.70
C MET A 1 -60.93 -20.70 -14.51
N LYS A 2 -59.64 -21.01 -14.63
CA LYS A 2 -58.77 -21.33 -13.48
C LYS A 2 -57.38 -20.72 -13.72
N ARG A 3 -56.97 -19.92 -12.73
CA ARG A 3 -55.85 -18.97 -12.63
C ARG A 3 -54.48 -19.55 -13.03
N TYR A 4 -53.77 -18.76 -13.84
CA TYR A 4 -52.31 -18.61 -13.86
C TYR A 4 -51.75 -18.55 -12.43
N TRP A 5 -51.09 -19.61 -11.93
CA TRP A 5 -50.29 -19.48 -10.70
C TRP A 5 -49.35 -20.67 -10.44
N GLN A 6 -48.33 -20.85 -11.28
CA GLN A 6 -47.16 -21.65 -10.89
C GLN A 6 -45.93 -21.02 -11.54
N LEU A 7 -45.29 -20.09 -10.84
CA LEU A 7 -43.87 -19.72 -10.97
C LEU A 7 -43.56 -18.68 -9.89
N PRO A 8 -43.01 -19.11 -8.74
CA PRO A 8 -41.91 -18.33 -8.17
C PRO A 8 -40.80 -19.24 -7.62
N THR A 9 -40.58 -20.43 -8.18
CA THR A 9 -39.42 -21.26 -7.78
C THR A 9 -38.11 -20.78 -8.42
N LEU A 10 -38.17 -20.05 -9.54
CA LEU A 10 -36.97 -19.52 -10.20
C LEU A 10 -36.36 -18.30 -9.49
N THR A 11 -37.15 -17.56 -8.72
CA THR A 11 -36.72 -16.34 -8.02
C THR A 11 -35.87 -16.60 -6.77
N LEU A 12 -35.89 -17.81 -6.22
CA LEU A 12 -35.13 -18.13 -5.00
C LEU A 12 -33.66 -18.52 -5.30
N ILE A 13 -33.38 -19.02 -6.50
CA ILE A 13 -32.03 -19.50 -6.88
C ILE A 13 -31.11 -18.32 -7.26
N LEU A 14 -31.67 -17.22 -7.75
CA LEU A 14 -30.89 -16.02 -8.13
C LEU A 14 -30.43 -15.18 -6.93
N ALA A 15 -31.03 -15.37 -5.75
CA ALA A 15 -30.63 -14.67 -4.53
C ALA A 15 -29.37 -15.26 -3.86
N THR A 16 -29.08 -16.55 -4.10
CA THR A 16 -27.93 -17.24 -3.48
C THR A 16 -26.61 -17.05 -4.23
N THR A 17 -26.62 -16.64 -5.50
CA THR A 17 -25.38 -16.37 -6.26
C THR A 17 -24.76 -15.00 -5.97
N LEU A 18 -25.47 -14.11 -5.25
CA LEU A 18 -24.96 -12.78 -4.87
C LEU A 18 -24.10 -12.80 -3.59
N LEU A 19 -24.05 -13.93 -2.87
CA LEU A 19 -23.26 -14.07 -1.64
C LEU A 19 -21.87 -14.69 -1.86
N ASN A 20 -21.54 -15.08 -3.09
CA ASN A 20 -20.21 -15.63 -3.44
C ASN A 20 -19.33 -14.65 -4.22
N SER A 21 -19.77 -13.40 -4.37
CA SER A 21 -18.85 -12.27 -4.59
C SER A 21 -18.19 -11.96 -3.25
N GLY A 22 -17.41 -12.91 -2.73
CA GLY A 22 -16.50 -12.68 -1.62
C GLY A 22 -15.58 -11.55 -2.05
N CYS A 23 -15.90 -10.34 -1.61
CA CYS A 23 -15.00 -9.21 -1.64
C CYS A 23 -13.68 -9.73 -1.08
N ALA A 24 -12.63 -9.69 -1.90
CA ALA A 24 -11.28 -9.91 -1.43
C ALA A 24 -11.07 -8.95 -0.25
N THR A 25 -11.12 -9.47 0.97
CA THR A 25 -10.61 -8.76 2.14
C THR A 25 -9.11 -8.69 1.92
N ILE A 26 -8.67 -7.71 1.11
CA ILE A 26 -7.31 -7.24 1.13
C ILE A 26 -7.20 -6.54 2.49
N THR A 27 -6.90 -7.32 3.53
CA THR A 27 -6.31 -6.77 4.74
C THR A 27 -5.05 -6.08 4.26
N ARG A 28 -5.11 -4.75 4.12
CA ARG A 28 -3.98 -3.94 3.69
C ARG A 28 -2.88 -4.16 4.73
N GLY A 29 -1.82 -4.87 4.33
CA GLY A 29 -0.72 -5.20 5.23
C GLY A 29 0.01 -3.96 5.74
N SER A 30 0.77 -4.12 6.83
CA SER A 30 1.61 -3.07 7.42
C SER A 30 2.91 -2.81 6.65
N GLU A 31 3.10 -3.46 5.51
CA GLU A 31 4.27 -3.32 4.62
C GLU A 31 3.85 -2.75 3.26
N GLN A 32 4.81 -2.10 2.62
CA GLN A 32 4.67 -1.47 1.31
C GLN A 32 5.95 -1.67 0.51
N ASP A 33 5.79 -1.82 -0.80
CA ASP A 33 6.90 -1.77 -1.75
C ASP A 33 7.29 -0.30 -2.00
N LEU A 34 8.48 0.08 -1.53
CA LEU A 34 9.11 1.37 -1.78
C LEU A 34 10.01 1.28 -3.00
N LYS A 35 9.59 1.94 -4.07
CA LYS A 35 10.32 1.98 -5.33
C LYS A 35 11.27 3.18 -5.35
N VAL A 36 12.53 2.94 -5.65
CA VAL A 36 13.58 3.97 -5.73
C VAL A 36 14.17 3.99 -7.14
N GLU A 37 14.05 5.14 -7.79
CA GLU A 37 14.51 5.41 -9.15
C GLU A 37 15.49 6.60 -9.12
N SER A 38 16.57 6.51 -9.89
CA SER A 38 17.49 7.63 -10.05
C SER A 38 17.86 7.88 -11.48
N GLU A 39 18.19 9.14 -11.77
CA GLU A 39 18.80 9.57 -13.02
C GLU A 39 20.14 10.24 -12.72
N PRO A 40 21.28 9.69 -13.18
CA PRO A 40 21.40 8.46 -13.97
C PRO A 40 21.14 7.17 -13.16
N VAL A 41 20.77 6.09 -13.87
CA VAL A 41 20.57 4.74 -13.29
C VAL A 41 21.88 4.14 -12.75
N GLY A 42 21.78 3.08 -11.95
CA GLY A 42 22.94 2.40 -11.37
C GLY A 42 23.53 3.14 -10.16
N ALA A 43 22.74 3.93 -9.46
CA ALA A 43 23.14 4.56 -8.20
C ALA A 43 22.95 3.61 -7.02
N SER A 44 23.87 3.65 -6.06
CA SER A 44 23.77 2.91 -4.81
C SER A 44 22.70 3.52 -3.92
N VAL A 45 21.77 2.70 -3.45
CA VAL A 45 20.70 3.10 -2.52
C VAL A 45 20.98 2.49 -1.16
N THR A 46 20.92 3.31 -0.12
CA THR A 46 20.97 2.88 1.28
C THR A 46 19.77 3.45 2.03
N LEU A 47 18.99 2.57 2.65
CA LEU A 47 17.88 2.92 3.51
C LEU A 47 18.34 3.01 4.96
N SER A 48 17.69 3.85 5.77
CA SER A 48 17.99 3.99 7.21
C SER A 48 17.76 2.71 8.01
N ASN A 49 16.97 1.76 7.50
CA ASN A 49 16.75 0.44 8.10
C ASN A 49 17.86 -0.58 7.76
N GLY A 50 18.93 -0.16 7.06
CA GLY A 50 20.07 -0.99 6.70
C GLY A 50 19.94 -1.73 5.37
N MET A 51 18.78 -1.68 4.70
CA MET A 51 18.62 -2.26 3.37
C MET A 51 19.44 -1.48 2.33
N LYS A 52 20.01 -2.21 1.37
CA LYS A 52 20.86 -1.65 0.31
C LYS A 52 20.48 -2.25 -1.05
N GLY A 53 20.67 -1.47 -2.10
CA GLY A 53 20.41 -1.91 -3.48
C GLY A 53 20.97 -0.95 -4.51
N THR A 54 20.59 -1.14 -5.76
CA THR A 54 21.05 -0.31 -6.89
C THR A 54 19.85 0.09 -7.74
N THR A 55 19.74 1.37 -8.11
CA THR A 55 18.59 1.87 -8.86
C THR A 55 18.52 1.34 -10.30
N PRO A 56 17.32 0.99 -10.82
CA PRO A 56 16.03 0.99 -10.12
C PRO A 56 15.90 -0.18 -9.13
N ALA A 57 15.47 0.11 -7.89
CA ALA A 57 15.32 -0.88 -6.82
C ALA A 57 13.91 -0.84 -6.20
N ASN A 58 13.46 -1.98 -5.68
CA ASN A 58 12.23 -2.08 -4.91
C ASN A 58 12.54 -2.68 -3.54
N PHE A 59 12.04 -2.06 -2.47
CA PHE A 59 12.28 -2.49 -1.10
C PHE A 59 10.97 -2.70 -0.38
N LYS A 60 10.77 -3.89 0.20
CA LYS A 60 9.63 -4.16 1.06
C LYS A 60 9.88 -3.56 2.45
N VAL A 61 9.13 -2.53 2.82
CA VAL A 61 9.37 -1.74 4.03
C VAL A 61 8.08 -1.53 4.84
N SER A 62 8.21 -1.32 6.14
CA SER A 62 7.06 -1.07 7.02
C SER A 62 6.46 0.32 6.79
N ARG A 63 5.13 0.39 6.68
CA ARG A 63 4.34 1.63 6.58
C ARG A 63 4.30 2.45 7.87
N LYS A 64 4.77 1.89 8.99
CA LYS A 64 4.70 2.54 10.30
C LYS A 64 5.80 3.56 10.53
N ASN A 65 6.98 3.34 9.94
CA ASN A 65 8.19 4.08 10.28
C ASN A 65 8.60 5.00 9.14
N ALA A 66 9.04 6.21 9.48
CA ALA A 66 9.75 7.08 8.55
C ALA A 66 11.10 6.45 8.17
N LEU A 67 11.49 6.65 6.92
CA LEU A 67 12.70 6.09 6.33
C LEU A 67 13.47 7.18 5.61
N THR A 68 14.79 7.14 5.73
CA THR A 68 15.66 7.99 4.95
C THR A 68 16.25 7.17 3.81
N VAL A 69 16.06 7.63 2.58
CA VAL A 69 16.62 7.04 1.36
C VAL A 69 17.82 7.86 0.95
N MET A 70 19.00 7.27 1.03
CA MET A 70 20.24 7.87 0.56
C MET A 70 20.63 7.25 -0.77
N VAL A 71 20.85 8.08 -1.79
CA VAL A 71 21.22 7.67 -3.14
C VAL A 71 22.57 8.29 -3.49
N ALA A 72 23.55 7.44 -3.79
CA ALA A 72 24.92 7.86 -4.07
C ALA A 72 25.43 7.22 -5.37
N LYS A 73 26.17 7.99 -6.16
CA LYS A 73 26.83 7.50 -7.37
C LYS A 73 28.22 8.14 -7.52
N PRO A 74 29.27 7.40 -7.89
CA PRO A 74 30.59 7.99 -8.13
C PRO A 74 30.55 9.13 -9.16
N GLY A 75 31.16 10.27 -8.82
CA GLY A 75 31.13 11.48 -9.66
C GLY A 75 29.86 12.33 -9.52
N TYR A 76 28.94 11.97 -8.63
CA TYR A 76 27.71 12.70 -8.35
C TYR A 76 27.61 13.05 -6.87
N LYS A 77 26.85 14.11 -6.55
CA LYS A 77 26.48 14.44 -5.18
C LYS A 77 25.52 13.38 -4.65
N THR A 78 25.69 13.00 -3.39
CA THR A 78 24.73 12.15 -2.69
C THR A 78 23.42 12.92 -2.49
N ALA A 79 22.31 12.28 -2.81
CA ALA A 79 20.98 12.81 -2.55
C ALA A 79 20.33 12.04 -1.40
N THR A 80 19.60 12.75 -0.56
CA THR A 80 18.90 12.19 0.61
C THR A 80 17.45 12.59 0.54
N VAL A 81 16.54 11.61 0.56
CA VAL A 81 15.09 11.82 0.54
C VAL A 81 14.48 11.23 1.80
N GLN A 82 13.67 12.03 2.50
CA GLN A 82 12.88 11.54 3.63
C GLN A 82 11.56 10.99 3.11
N VAL A 83 11.24 9.76 3.52
CA VAL A 83 10.00 9.08 3.19
C VAL A 83 9.23 8.90 4.50
N THR A 84 8.05 9.52 4.59
CA THR A 84 7.24 9.55 5.81
C THR A 84 5.92 8.82 5.63
N PRO A 85 5.42 8.14 6.68
CA PRO A 85 4.06 7.64 6.71
C PRO A 85 3.05 8.79 6.66
N GLU A 86 2.10 8.73 5.73
CA GLU A 86 0.97 9.63 5.65
C GLU A 86 -0.33 8.84 5.52
N VAL A 87 -1.40 9.30 6.16
CA VAL A 87 -2.72 8.68 6.04
C VAL A 87 -3.16 8.69 4.57
N SER A 88 -3.62 7.54 4.10
CA SER A 88 -4.05 7.33 2.71
C SER A 88 -5.54 7.08 2.63
N GLU A 89 -6.18 7.47 1.51
CA GLU A 89 -7.59 7.17 1.25
C GLU A 89 -7.87 5.66 1.31
N ASN A 90 -6.94 4.86 0.77
CA ASN A 90 -6.99 3.39 0.81
C ASN A 90 -6.90 2.84 2.24
N GLY A 91 -6.09 3.46 3.10
CA GLY A 91 -5.99 3.12 4.51
C GLY A 91 -7.27 3.46 5.28
N THR A 92 -7.86 4.62 5.02
CA THR A 92 -9.15 5.03 5.60
C THR A 92 -10.29 4.10 5.17
N ALA A 93 -10.34 3.70 3.89
CA ALA A 93 -11.33 2.73 3.40
C ALA A 93 -11.16 1.35 4.07
N GLY A 94 -9.91 0.89 4.25
CA GLY A 94 -9.61 -0.35 4.98
C GLY A 94 -10.09 -0.30 6.44
N MET A 95 -9.86 0.84 7.11
CA MET A 95 -10.33 1.05 8.48
C MET A 95 -11.85 1.06 8.61
N ILE A 96 -12.57 1.65 7.66
CA ILE A 96 -14.04 1.57 7.65
C ILE A 96 -14.49 0.11 7.50
N GLY A 97 -13.83 -0.66 6.63
CA GLY A 97 -14.08 -2.09 6.50
C GLY A 97 -13.88 -2.83 7.82
N ASN A 98 -12.72 -2.68 8.44
CA ASN A 98 -12.41 -3.33 9.71
C ASN A 98 -13.26 -2.82 10.88
N ALA A 99 -13.75 -1.58 10.83
CA ALA A 99 -14.73 -1.07 11.79
C ALA A 99 -16.08 -1.81 11.67
N VAL A 100 -16.54 -2.05 10.44
CA VAL A 100 -17.81 -2.75 10.18
C VAL A 100 -17.72 -4.22 10.60
N PHE A 101 -16.59 -4.89 10.33
CA PHE A 101 -16.41 -6.31 10.62
C PHE A 101 -15.89 -6.60 12.04
N GLY A 102 -15.06 -5.72 12.61
CA GLY A 102 -14.35 -5.91 13.87
C GLY A 102 -14.64 -4.87 14.95
N GLY A 103 -15.57 -3.93 14.71
CA GLY A 103 -15.95 -2.88 15.65
C GLY A 103 -14.79 -1.94 16.00
N VAL A 104 -14.86 -1.33 17.19
CA VAL A 104 -13.82 -0.43 17.71
C VAL A 104 -12.44 -1.10 17.83
N ILE A 105 -12.40 -2.42 17.98
CA ILE A 105 -11.15 -3.19 18.02
C ILE A 105 -10.50 -3.17 16.63
N GLY A 106 -11.28 -3.35 15.56
CA GLY A 106 -10.85 -3.25 14.17
C GLY A 106 -10.21 -1.89 13.83
N ILE A 107 -10.81 -0.80 14.31
CA ILE A 107 -10.25 0.56 14.17
C ILE A 107 -8.91 0.68 14.90
N GLY A 108 -8.84 0.16 16.13
CA GLY A 108 -7.63 0.21 16.95
C GLY A 108 -6.44 -0.55 16.34
N VAL A 109 -6.67 -1.72 15.77
CA VAL A 109 -5.59 -2.52 15.14
C VAL A 109 -5.07 -1.87 13.85
N ASP A 110 -5.91 -1.20 13.06
CA ASP A 110 -5.49 -0.54 11.83
C ASP A 110 -4.66 0.71 12.08
N ALA A 111 -5.04 1.50 13.09
CA ALA A 111 -4.29 2.68 13.50
C ALA A 111 -2.92 2.32 14.08
N THR A 112 -2.83 1.24 14.86
CA THR A 112 -1.59 0.85 15.56
C THR A 112 -0.59 0.08 14.67
N SER A 113 -1.10 -0.67 13.69
CA SER A 113 -0.28 -1.43 12.72
C SER A 113 0.32 -0.55 11.61
N GLY A 114 -0.21 0.67 11.41
CA GLY A 114 0.16 1.53 10.29
C GLY A 114 -0.53 1.14 8.98
N ALA A 115 -1.53 0.26 9.01
CA ALA A 115 -2.36 -0.11 7.86
C ALA A 115 -3.21 1.07 7.32
N LEU A 116 -3.25 2.20 8.04
CA LEU A 116 -3.80 3.47 7.57
C LEU A 116 -2.87 4.25 6.61
N ASN A 117 -1.56 4.05 6.74
CA ASN A 117 -0.58 4.95 6.15
C ASN A 117 -0.04 4.42 4.81
N ASP A 118 0.27 5.32 3.87
CA ASP A 118 1.18 5.08 2.76
C ASP A 118 2.51 5.80 3.04
N LEU A 119 3.63 5.20 2.63
CA LEU A 119 4.92 5.89 2.65
C LEU A 119 5.01 6.84 1.45
N LYS A 120 5.26 8.12 1.70
CA LYS A 120 5.45 9.14 0.66
C LYS A 120 6.78 9.89 0.81
N PRO A 121 7.44 10.24 -0.31
CA PRO A 121 7.05 9.92 -1.69
C PRO A 121 7.31 8.46 -2.06
N ASN A 122 6.43 7.87 -2.88
CA ASN A 122 6.61 6.56 -3.52
C ASN A 122 5.98 6.58 -4.92
N PRO A 123 6.74 6.42 -6.02
CA PRO A 123 8.18 6.13 -6.07
C PRO A 123 9.05 7.32 -5.64
N VAL A 124 10.19 7.02 -5.04
CA VAL A 124 11.26 7.98 -4.75
C VAL A 124 12.05 8.20 -6.04
N LYS A 125 11.85 9.34 -6.68
CA LYS A 125 12.57 9.72 -7.91
C LYS A 125 13.61 10.78 -7.59
N VAL A 126 14.86 10.53 -7.98
CA VAL A 126 15.99 11.41 -7.67
C VAL A 126 16.82 11.67 -8.91
N THR A 127 17.01 12.93 -9.28
CA THR A 127 18.00 13.33 -10.31
C THR A 127 19.28 13.75 -9.60
N LEU A 128 20.38 13.04 -9.86
CA LEU A 128 21.67 13.30 -9.23
C LEU A 128 22.42 14.41 -9.96
N GLU A 129 22.90 15.39 -9.20
CA GLU A 129 23.81 16.42 -9.72
C GLU A 129 25.24 15.90 -9.77
N LYS A 130 26.00 16.28 -10.81
CA LYS A 130 27.43 15.98 -10.86
C LYS A 130 28.16 16.68 -9.71
N SER A 131 29.07 15.97 -9.06
CA SER A 131 30.01 16.61 -8.13
C SER A 131 30.98 17.43 -8.97
N LYS A 132 31.09 18.73 -8.67
CA LYS A 132 32.04 19.63 -9.34
C LYS A 132 33.47 19.22 -9.05
#